data_AF-B0WUF4-F1
#
_entry.id   AF-B0WUF4-F1
#
_cell.length_a   1.000
_cell.length_b   1.000
_cell.length_c   1.000
_cell.angle_alpha   90.00
_cell.angle_beta   90.00
_cell.angle_gamma   90.00
#
_symmetry.space_group_name_H-M   'P 1'
#
loop_
_entity.id
_entity.type
_entity.pdbx_description
1 polymer ?
#
loop_
_entity_poly.entity_id
_entity_poly.type
_entity_poly.pdbx_seq_one_letter_code
_entity_poly.pdbx_strand_id
1 'polypeptide(L)'
;MDICVAKNVTQMINIPSSIGKLGSCLQQEVNTANAITPIIVSTIKMFKNDLKALNAQLQICQPTSNSCIDQYFINIYSEMSTIQSALSMVQQFISSAQQDASTRNRICSDLVTGDIQDAIQNIQSAIPESRPETSNTNKSSEPKIGNDVLEF
;
A
#
# COMPACT_ATOMS: atom_id res chain seq x y z
N MET A 1 5.08 33.02 -22.72
CA MET A 1 5.92 32.41 -21.66
C MET A 1 5.07 31.67 -20.62
N ASP A 2 3.78 31.97 -20.49
CA ASP A 2 2.90 31.48 -19.40
C ASP A 2 2.39 30.03 -19.49
N ILE A 3 2.22 29.46 -20.69
CA ILE A 3 1.63 28.11 -20.83
C ILE A 3 2.55 27.01 -20.31
N CYS A 4 3.88 27.16 -20.41
CA CYS A 4 4.84 26.20 -19.87
C CYS A 4 4.91 26.23 -18.34
N VAL A 5 4.86 27.42 -17.73
CA VAL A 5 4.89 27.59 -16.27
C VAL A 5 3.60 27.04 -15.64
N ALA A 6 2.43 27.30 -16.25
CA ALA A 6 1.15 26.79 -15.75
C ALA A 6 1.05 25.24 -15.81
N LYS A 7 1.57 24.62 -16.88
CA LYS A 7 1.56 23.15 -17.04
C LYS A 7 2.51 22.47 -16.05
N ASN A 8 3.67 23.06 -15.77
CA ASN A 8 4.66 22.57 -14.82
C ASN A 8 4.20 22.70 -13.36
N VAL A 9 3.57 23.83 -13.01
CA VAL A 9 3.01 24.06 -11.66
C VAL A 9 1.88 23.05 -11.36
N THR A 10 1.00 22.79 -12.33
CA THR A 10 -0.10 21.82 -12.17
C THR A 10 0.42 20.39 -11.92
N GLN A 11 1.53 20.01 -12.54
CA GLN A 11 2.12 18.67 -12.36
C GLN A 11 2.89 18.51 -11.05
N MET A 12 3.59 19.55 -10.60
CA MET A 12 4.20 19.54 -9.26
C MET A 12 3.15 19.52 -8.13
N ILE A 13 1.98 20.13 -8.34
CA ILE A 13 0.85 20.08 -7.40
C ILE A 13 0.28 18.66 -7.26
N ASN A 14 0.41 17.81 -8.27
CA ASN A 14 -0.16 16.45 -8.25
C ASN A 14 0.69 15.44 -7.46
N ILE A 15 1.99 15.68 -7.28
CA ILE A 15 2.87 14.78 -6.52
C ILE A 15 2.41 14.61 -5.05
N PRO A 16 2.12 15.70 -4.29
CA PRO A 16 1.53 15.59 -2.95
C PRO A 16 0.21 14.80 -2.93
N SER A 17 -0.63 14.94 -3.96
CA SER A 17 -1.89 14.20 -4.08
C SER A 17 -1.65 12.70 -4.22
N SER A 18 -0.71 12.29 -5.07
CA SER A 18 -0.33 10.89 -5.25
C SER A 18 0.31 10.28 -4.00
N ILE A 19 1.14 11.02 -3.27
CA ILE A 19 1.65 10.59 -1.96
C ILE A 19 0.50 10.45 -0.95
N GLY A 20 -0.48 11.36 -0.97
CA GLY A 20 -1.68 11.27 -0.13
C GLY A 20 -2.50 9.98 -0.35
N LYS A 21 -2.52 9.45 -1.58
CA LYS A 21 -3.18 8.16 -1.90
C LYS A 21 -2.52 6.97 -1.20
N LEU A 22 -1.22 7.03 -0.91
CA LEU A 22 -0.54 6.00 -0.11
C LEU A 22 -1.13 5.90 1.30
N GLY A 23 -1.49 7.05 1.89
CA GLY A 23 -2.17 7.11 3.18
C GLY A 23 -3.51 6.36 3.16
N SER A 24 -4.31 6.52 2.11
CA SER A 24 -5.57 5.78 1.92
C SER A 24 -5.35 4.27 1.80
N CYS A 25 -4.30 3.84 1.12
CA CYS A 25 -3.94 2.42 1.03
C CYS A 25 -3.58 1.83 2.40
N LEU A 26 -2.72 2.51 3.17
CA LEU A 26 -2.36 2.06 4.51
C LEU A 26 -3.57 2.07 5.46
N GLN A 27 -4.48 3.03 5.30
CA GLN A 27 -5.72 3.08 6.07
C GLN A 27 -6.60 1.87 5.79
N GLN A 28 -6.60 1.35 4.56
CA GLN A 28 -7.34 0.13 4.24
C GLN A 28 -6.83 -1.07 5.02
N GLU A 29 -5.51 -1.18 5.24
CA GLU A 29 -4.93 -2.25 6.05
C GLU A 29 -5.32 -2.13 7.53
N VAL A 30 -5.35 -0.91 8.05
CA VAL A 30 -5.89 -0.63 9.39
C VAL A 30 -7.35 -1.04 9.48
N ASN A 31 -8.16 -0.73 8.47
CA ASN A 31 -9.57 -1.11 8.42
C ASN A 31 -9.75 -2.64 8.39
N THR A 32 -8.95 -3.35 7.60
CA THR A 32 -8.95 -4.82 7.57
C THR A 32 -8.59 -5.41 8.94
N ALA A 33 -7.50 -4.92 9.57
CA ALA A 33 -7.10 -5.36 10.90
C ALA A 33 -8.22 -5.13 11.94
N ASN A 34 -8.87 -3.97 11.90
CA ASN A 34 -10.00 -3.65 12.78
C ASN A 34 -11.22 -4.54 12.55
N ALA A 35 -11.47 -4.98 11.31
CA ALA A 35 -12.58 -5.86 11.00
C ALA A 35 -12.34 -7.31 11.47
N ILE A 36 -11.12 -7.82 11.35
CA ILE A 36 -10.81 -9.22 11.71
C ILE A 36 -10.52 -9.42 13.20
N THR A 37 -9.98 -8.41 13.88
CA THR A 37 -9.58 -8.50 15.29
C THR A 37 -10.73 -8.96 16.22
N PRO A 38 -11.95 -8.40 16.14
CA PRO A 38 -13.06 -8.83 16.98
C PRO A 38 -13.42 -10.30 16.80
N ILE A 39 -13.32 -10.81 15.57
CA ILE A 39 -13.62 -12.22 15.25
C ILE A 39 -12.60 -13.11 15.96
N ILE A 40 -11.31 -12.84 15.78
CA ILE A 40 -10.21 -13.58 16.42
C ILE A 40 -10.37 -13.55 17.95
N VAL A 41 -10.59 -12.37 18.53
CA VAL A 41 -10.75 -12.21 19.97
C VAL A 41 -11.97 -12.98 20.49
N SER A 42 -13.09 -12.95 19.75
CA SER A 42 -14.30 -13.71 20.10
C SER A 42 -14.04 -15.21 20.09
N THR A 43 -13.39 -15.72 19.04
CA THR A 43 -13.03 -17.14 18.92
C THR A 43 -12.11 -17.60 20.05
N ILE A 44 -11.09 -16.82 20.40
CA ILE A 44 -10.20 -17.14 21.54
C ILE A 44 -10.95 -17.11 22.87
N LYS A 45 -11.87 -16.16 23.07
CA LYS A 45 -12.72 -16.10 24.27
C LYS A 45 -13.62 -17.34 24.38
N MET A 46 -14.18 -17.80 23.26
CA MET A 46 -14.99 -19.02 23.20
C MET A 46 -14.17 -20.22 23.67
N PHE A 47 -12.98 -20.46 23.10
CA PHE A 47 -12.13 -21.58 23.52
C PHE A 47 -11.72 -21.49 24.99
N LYS A 48 -11.44 -20.29 25.50
CA LYS A 48 -11.16 -20.11 26.93
C LYS A 48 -12.34 -20.55 27.81
N ASN A 49 -13.57 -20.31 27.37
CA ASN A 49 -14.77 -20.76 28.08
C ASN A 49 -14.97 -22.27 27.96
N ASP A 50 -14.71 -22.86 26.79
CA ASP A 50 -14.78 -24.32 26.59
C ASP A 50 -13.78 -25.04 27.49
N LEU A 51 -12.53 -24.56 27.57
CA LEU A 51 -11.52 -25.11 28.48
C LEU A 51 -11.96 -25.03 29.95
N LYS A 52 -12.60 -23.93 30.36
CA LYS A 52 -13.18 -23.81 31.72
C LYS A 52 -14.31 -24.81 31.93
N ALA A 53 -15.18 -24.99 30.95
CA ALA A 53 -16.30 -25.92 31.02
C ALA A 53 -15.80 -27.37 31.13
N LEU A 54 -14.80 -27.74 30.32
CA LEU A 54 -14.14 -29.04 30.40
C LEU A 54 -13.53 -29.26 31.79
N ASN A 55 -12.78 -28.29 32.32
CA ASN A 55 -12.23 -28.40 33.67
C ASN A 55 -13.32 -28.53 34.75
N ALA A 56 -14.46 -27.87 34.58
CA ALA A 56 -15.60 -28.01 35.48
C ALA A 56 -16.28 -29.39 35.37
N GLN A 57 -16.29 -30.01 34.18
CA GLN A 57 -16.84 -31.36 34.01
C GLN A 57 -16.04 -32.41 34.79
N LEU A 58 -14.72 -32.26 34.92
CA LEU A 58 -13.92 -33.16 35.76
C LEU A 58 -14.38 -33.17 37.23
N GLN A 59 -14.86 -32.02 37.73
CA GLN A 59 -15.35 -31.87 39.11
C GLN A 59 -16.67 -32.64 39.37
N ILE A 60 -17.34 -33.13 38.33
CA ILE A 60 -18.53 -33.98 38.47
C ILE A 60 -18.11 -35.38 38.94
N CYS A 61 -16.93 -35.86 38.54
CA CYS A 61 -16.45 -37.16 38.96
C CYS A 61 -16.09 -37.17 40.44
N GLN A 62 -16.55 -38.20 41.16
CA GLN A 62 -16.05 -38.48 42.50
C GLN A 62 -14.55 -38.83 42.41
N PRO A 63 -13.69 -38.37 43.35
CA PRO A 63 -12.25 -38.63 43.31
C PRO A 63 -11.86 -40.11 43.28
N THR A 64 -12.75 -40.99 43.73
CA THR A 64 -12.55 -42.45 43.79
C THR A 64 -13.11 -43.19 42.58
N SER A 65 -13.81 -42.51 41.67
CA SER A 65 -14.45 -43.13 40.52
C SER A 65 -13.51 -43.13 39.31
N ASN A 66 -12.61 -44.11 39.27
CA ASN A 66 -11.66 -44.27 38.15
C ASN A 66 -12.39 -44.35 36.80
N SER A 67 -13.51 -45.05 36.71
CA SER A 67 -14.29 -45.15 35.47
C SER A 67 -14.83 -43.82 34.96
N CYS A 68 -15.26 -42.90 35.85
CA CYS A 68 -15.69 -41.56 35.47
C CYS A 68 -14.52 -40.72 34.97
N ILE A 69 -13.40 -40.77 35.70
CA ILE A 69 -12.18 -40.03 35.38
C ILE A 69 -11.61 -40.51 34.02
N ASP A 70 -11.54 -41.82 33.81
CA ASP A 70 -11.07 -42.41 32.55
C ASP A 70 -11.96 -41.99 31.38
N GLN A 71 -13.29 -42.05 31.54
CA GLN A 71 -14.22 -41.63 30.50
C GLN A 71 -14.10 -40.14 30.16
N TYR A 72 -13.88 -39.29 31.17
CA TYR A 72 -13.59 -37.88 30.96
C TYR A 72 -12.33 -37.68 30.12
N PHE A 73 -11.23 -38.37 30.46
CA PHE A 73 -9.96 -38.23 29.74
C PHE A 73 -9.98 -38.82 28.33
N ILE A 74 -10.81 -39.84 28.08
CA ILE A 74 -11.06 -40.35 26.72
C ILE A 74 -11.75 -39.27 25.88
N ASN A 75 -12.78 -38.62 26.42
CA ASN A 75 -13.57 -37.64 25.66
C ASN A 75 -12.82 -36.32 25.47
N ILE A 76 -12.09 -35.84 26.49
CA ILE A 76 -11.38 -34.57 26.41
C ILE A 76 -10.30 -34.56 25.33
N TYR A 77 -9.72 -35.71 25.00
CA TYR A 77 -8.74 -35.79 23.91
C TYR A 77 -9.34 -35.34 22.57
N SER A 78 -10.56 -35.78 22.27
CA SER A 78 -11.28 -35.38 21.05
C SER A 78 -11.62 -33.88 21.06
N GLU A 79 -12.05 -33.37 22.21
CA GLU A 79 -12.35 -31.94 22.39
C GLU A 79 -11.09 -31.08 22.20
N MET A 80 -9.96 -31.47 22.78
CA MET A 80 -8.68 -30.77 22.61
C MET A 80 -8.21 -30.77 21.16
N SER A 81 -8.35 -31.89 20.44
CA SER A 81 -8.05 -31.97 19.01
C SER A 81 -8.92 -31.01 18.18
N THR A 82 -10.18 -30.85 18.56
CA THR A 82 -11.12 -29.92 17.90
C THR A 82 -10.72 -28.47 18.14
N ILE A 83 -10.39 -28.11 19.39
CA ILE A 83 -9.87 -26.78 19.75
C ILE A 83 -8.58 -26.47 18.99
N GLN A 84 -7.64 -27.42 18.92
CA GLN A 84 -6.39 -27.26 18.18
C GLN A 84 -6.63 -27.02 16.68
N SER A 85 -7.54 -27.77 16.08
CA SER A 85 -7.90 -27.61 14.67
C SER A 85 -8.49 -26.22 14.41
N ALA A 86 -9.35 -25.74 15.31
CA ALA A 86 -9.96 -24.43 15.17
C ALA A 86 -8.96 -23.28 15.40
N LEU A 87 -8.02 -23.41 16.33
CA LEU A 87 -6.89 -22.48 16.48
C LEU A 87 -6.01 -22.42 15.23
N SER A 88 -5.79 -23.57 14.58
CA SER A 88 -5.03 -23.64 13.32
C SER A 88 -5.74 -22.90 12.19
N MET A 89 -7.08 -22.98 12.12
CA MET A 89 -7.86 -22.18 11.16
C MET A 89 -7.73 -20.67 11.42
N VAL A 90 -7.76 -20.24 12.69
CA VAL A 90 -7.54 -18.82 13.05
C VAL A 90 -6.15 -18.36 12.58
N GLN A 91 -5.12 -19.17 12.78
CA GLN A 91 -3.76 -18.87 12.31
C GLN A 91 -3.69 -18.74 10.78
N GLN A 92 -4.32 -19.66 10.04
CA GLN A 92 -4.38 -19.61 8.58
C GLN A 92 -5.09 -18.35 8.09
N PHE A 93 -6.21 -17.99 8.72
CA PHE A 93 -6.97 -16.79 8.39
C PHE A 93 -6.13 -15.51 8.58
N ILE A 94 -5.41 -15.39 9.71
CA ILE A 94 -4.49 -14.27 9.95
C ILE A 94 -3.41 -14.22 8.86
N SER A 95 -2.82 -15.36 8.52
CA SER A 95 -1.75 -15.46 7.52
C SER A 95 -2.25 -15.02 6.14
N SER A 96 -3.45 -15.45 5.74
CA SER A 96 -4.09 -15.01 4.49
C SER A 96 -4.31 -13.51 4.47
N ALA A 97 -4.87 -12.94 5.55
CA ALA A 97 -5.12 -11.51 5.63
C ALA A 97 -3.82 -10.69 5.53
N GLN A 98 -2.72 -11.17 6.13
CA GLN A 98 -1.40 -10.54 6.04
C GLN A 98 -0.81 -10.62 4.62
N GLN A 99 -0.98 -11.75 3.94
CA GLN A 99 -0.51 -11.90 2.55
C GLN A 99 -1.25 -10.96 1.60
N ASP A 100 -2.57 -10.85 1.77
CA ASP A 100 -3.39 -9.93 0.98
C ASP A 100 -3.00 -8.47 1.26
N ALA A 101 -2.77 -8.12 2.52
CA ALA A 101 -2.30 -6.80 2.94
C ALA A 101 -0.96 -6.44 2.29
N SER A 102 0.01 -7.37 2.34
CA SER A 102 1.32 -7.17 1.71
C SER A 102 1.19 -6.97 0.20
N THR A 103 0.32 -7.72 -0.46
CA THR A 103 0.10 -7.63 -1.90
C THR A 103 -0.51 -6.28 -2.27
N ARG A 104 -1.56 -5.85 -1.56
CA ARG A 104 -2.20 -4.54 -1.78
C ARG A 104 -1.24 -3.39 -1.51
N ASN A 105 -0.46 -3.45 -0.43
CA ASN A 105 0.53 -2.42 -0.12
C ASN A 105 1.60 -2.29 -1.22
N ARG A 106 2.07 -3.42 -1.77
CA ARG A 106 2.99 -3.40 -2.92
C ARG A 106 2.35 -2.73 -4.13
N ILE A 107 1.14 -3.16 -4.51
CA ILE A 107 0.41 -2.57 -5.64
C ILE A 107 0.23 -1.07 -5.44
N CYS A 108 -0.17 -0.64 -4.25
CA CYS A 108 -0.29 0.78 -3.93
C CYS A 108 1.03 1.54 -4.07
N SER A 109 2.14 0.97 -3.58
CA SER A 109 3.47 1.55 -3.72
C SER A 109 3.86 1.70 -5.20
N ASP A 110 3.61 0.68 -6.02
CA ASP A 110 3.93 0.68 -7.44
C ASP A 110 3.12 1.76 -8.18
N LEU A 111 1.82 1.88 -7.88
CA LEU A 111 0.96 2.91 -8.47
C LEU A 111 1.40 4.34 -8.10
N VAL A 112 1.72 4.59 -6.83
CA VAL A 112 2.20 5.91 -6.38
C VAL A 112 3.56 6.23 -7.01
N THR A 113 4.44 5.23 -7.12
CA THR A 113 5.74 5.39 -7.79
C THR A 113 5.55 5.74 -9.26
N GLY A 114 4.62 5.06 -9.96
CA GLY A 114 4.25 5.37 -11.34
C GLY A 114 3.74 6.81 -11.51
N ASP A 115 2.77 7.23 -10.68
CA ASP A 115 2.26 8.61 -10.67
C ASP A 115 3.40 9.65 -10.52
N ILE A 116 4.38 9.38 -9.64
CA ILE A 116 5.52 10.27 -9.41
C ILE A 116 6.46 10.27 -10.63
N GLN A 117 6.76 9.10 -11.21
CA GLN A 117 7.60 8.99 -12.40
C GLN A 117 7.00 9.72 -13.59
N ASP A 118 5.69 9.57 -13.81
CA ASP A 118 4.96 10.30 -14.86
C ASP A 118 5.03 11.81 -14.63
N ALA A 119 4.86 12.27 -13.40
CA ALA A 119 5.02 13.68 -13.07
C ALA A 119 6.44 14.20 -13.38
N ILE A 120 7.48 13.43 -13.04
CA ILE A 120 8.88 13.78 -13.34
C ILE A 120 9.13 13.86 -14.85
N GLN A 121 8.74 12.84 -15.61
CA GLN A 121 8.96 12.79 -17.06
C GLN A 121 8.26 13.95 -17.76
N ASN A 122 7.03 14.26 -17.34
CA ASN A 122 6.29 15.35 -17.93
C ASN A 122 6.96 16.71 -17.62
N ILE A 123 7.46 16.94 -16.40
CA ILE A 123 8.24 18.15 -16.07
C ILE A 123 9.51 18.25 -16.93
N GLN A 124 10.25 17.15 -17.08
CA GLN A 124 11.46 17.11 -17.91
C GLN A 124 11.17 17.42 -19.38
N SER A 125 10.11 16.86 -19.94
CA SER A 125 9.70 17.11 -21.33
C SER A 125 9.25 18.55 -21.59
N ALA A 126 8.87 19.28 -20.53
CA ALA A 126 8.40 20.66 -20.61
C ALA A 126 9.52 21.70 -20.43
N ILE A 127 10.77 21.28 -20.15
CA ILE A 127 11.94 22.15 -20.14
C ILE A 127 12.54 22.12 -21.56
N PRO A 128 12.44 23.19 -22.37
CA PRO A 128 13.13 23.23 -23.66
C PRO A 128 14.64 23.15 -23.41
N GLU A 129 15.34 22.24 -24.08
CA GLU A 129 16.80 22.20 -24.11
C GLU A 129 17.31 23.61 -24.48
N SER A 130 17.98 24.28 -23.54
CA SER A 130 18.68 25.52 -23.84
C SER A 130 19.87 25.20 -24.74
N ARG A 131 19.63 25.14 -26.05
CA ARG A 131 20.70 25.12 -27.05
C ARG A 131 21.44 26.46 -26.96
N PRO A 132 22.76 26.49 -26.73
CA PRO A 132 23.50 27.73 -26.87
C PRO A 132 23.59 28.05 -28.37
N GLU A 133 22.72 28.92 -28.87
CA GLU A 133 22.97 29.56 -30.16
C GLU A 133 24.16 30.49 -29.99
N THR A 134 25.32 30.01 -30.42
CA THR A 134 26.53 30.80 -30.59
C THR A 134 26.21 32.04 -31.44
N SER A 135 26.50 33.19 -30.86
CA SER A 135 26.55 34.49 -31.51
C SER A 135 27.34 34.39 -32.82
N ASN A 136 26.73 34.79 -33.94
CA ASN A 136 27.48 35.29 -35.09
C ASN A 136 26.81 36.55 -35.61
N THR A 137 27.39 37.66 -35.19
CA THR A 137 27.25 38.99 -35.75
C THR A 137 27.68 38.96 -37.21
N ASN A 138 26.81 39.36 -38.14
CA ASN A 138 27.29 39.99 -39.36
C ASN A 138 26.34 41.10 -39.81
N LYS A 139 26.73 42.31 -39.43
CA LYS A 139 26.17 43.60 -39.83
C LYS A 139 26.83 43.94 -41.17
N SER A 140 26.10 43.85 -42.28
CA SER A 140 26.57 44.39 -43.56
C SER A 140 25.67 45.55 -43.99
N SER A 141 26.15 46.74 -43.67
CA SER A 141 25.65 48.05 -44.07
C SER A 141 25.72 48.26 -45.59
N GLU A 142 24.61 48.65 -46.19
CA GLU A 142 24.55 49.23 -47.55
C GLU A 142 25.27 50.60 -47.58
N PRO A 143 26.09 50.90 -48.61
CA PRO A 143 26.52 52.26 -48.88
C PRO A 143 25.64 52.92 -49.94
N LYS A 144 25.03 54.06 -49.60
CA LYS A 144 24.53 55.05 -50.59
C LYS A 144 25.57 56.16 -50.72
N ILE A 145 26.19 56.33 -51.90
CA ILE A 145 26.60 57.64 -52.45
C ILE A 145 26.59 57.53 -53.98
N GLY A 146 25.87 58.44 -54.64
CA GLY A 146 25.91 58.62 -56.09
C GLY A 146 26.97 59.66 -56.52
N ASN A 147 27.38 59.59 -57.78
CA ASN A 147 27.46 60.72 -58.70
C ASN A 147 27.97 60.25 -60.07
N ASP A 148 27.16 60.54 -61.10
CA ASP A 148 27.51 61.22 -62.35
C ASP A 148 28.57 60.67 -63.34
N VAL A 149 28.08 60.55 -64.59
CA VAL A 149 28.70 60.90 -65.89
C VAL A 149 29.40 59.79 -66.71
N LEU A 150 28.65 59.36 -67.75
CA LEU A 150 28.92 59.19 -69.20
C LEU A 150 30.25 58.62 -69.76
N GLU A 151 30.08 58.11 -71.01
CA GLU A 151 31.04 57.69 -72.05
C GLU A 151 31.19 56.16 -72.17
N PHE A 152 30.86 55.44 -73.26
CA PHE A 152 30.51 55.72 -74.67
C PHE A 152 29.36 54.81 -75.13
#